data_AF-A0AAN9B4T4-F1
#
_entry.id   AF-A0AAN9B4T4-F1
#
_cell.length_a   1.000
_cell.length_b   1.000
_cell.length_c   1.000
_cell.angle_alpha   90.00
_cell.angle_beta   90.00
_cell.angle_gamma   90.00
#
_symmetry.space_group_name_H-M   'P 1'
#
loop_
_entity.id
_entity.type
_entity.pdbx_description
1 polymer ?
#
loop_
_entity_poly.entity_id
_entity_poly.type
_entity_poly.pdbx_seq_one_letter_code
_entity_poly.pdbx_strand_id
1 'polypeptide(L)'
;MSSMLPNVIVSVAKIGQACTDIGDCVTSADECTTATPKVCACTGTNVTTDDNSDCKKKAGETCTAAAECASNAECPTGNGTLTCTCKSGFTKQTSGKCSGAASITASLLVMLAVLVTSRLV
;
A
#
# COMPACT_ATOMS: atom_id res chain seq x y z
N MET A 1 -10.93 13.85 37.27
CA MET A 1 -11.12 14.80 36.15
C MET A 1 -11.03 14.00 34.85
N SER A 2 -12.06 13.23 34.55
CA SER A 2 -12.12 12.35 33.38
C SER A 2 -13.32 12.79 32.56
N SER A 3 -13.09 13.68 31.60
CA SER A 3 -14.12 14.17 30.69
C SER A 3 -14.16 13.22 29.50
N MET A 4 -15.15 12.33 29.49
CA MET A 4 -15.64 11.73 28.25
C MET A 4 -16.57 12.75 27.59
N LEU A 5 -16.46 13.01 26.28
CA LEU A 5 -17.50 13.43 25.31
C LEU A 5 -16.85 14.16 24.10
N PRO A 6 -17.32 14.02 22.83
CA PRO A 6 -18.33 13.12 22.27
C PRO A 6 -17.75 12.16 21.19
N ASN A 7 -18.61 11.35 20.57
CA ASN A 7 -18.39 10.75 19.23
C ASN A 7 -18.12 11.85 18.18
N VAL A 8 -17.00 12.55 18.26
CA VAL A 8 -16.42 13.22 17.11
C VAL A 8 -15.76 12.10 16.35
N ILE A 9 -16.32 11.76 15.19
CA ILE A 9 -15.54 11.08 14.17
C ILE A 9 -14.46 12.10 13.83
N VAL A 10 -13.35 12.11 14.59
CA VAL A 10 -12.13 12.75 14.12
C VAL A 10 -11.92 12.00 12.83
N SER A 11 -12.21 12.67 11.72
CA SER A 11 -12.08 12.07 10.40
C SER A 11 -10.60 12.08 10.14
N VAL A 12 -9.88 11.24 10.90
CA VAL A 12 -8.44 11.14 10.82
C VAL A 12 -8.19 10.74 9.37
N ALA A 13 -7.58 11.66 8.64
CA ALA A 13 -7.38 11.60 7.22
C ALA A 13 -6.46 10.43 6.91
N LYS A 14 -6.95 9.53 6.07
CA LYS A 14 -6.14 8.42 5.56
C LYS A 14 -5.05 8.94 4.64
N ILE A 15 -4.06 8.10 4.36
CA ILE A 15 -3.03 8.45 3.38
C ILE A 15 -3.67 8.85 2.04
N GLY A 16 -3.20 9.97 1.48
CA GLY A 16 -3.72 10.58 0.26
C GLY A 16 -4.95 11.47 0.45
N GLN A 17 -5.56 11.51 1.64
CA GLN A 17 -6.64 12.45 1.94
C GLN A 17 -6.09 13.82 2.36
N ALA A 18 -6.90 14.85 2.15
CA ALA A 18 -6.56 16.21 2.53
C ALA A 18 -6.40 16.33 4.05
N CYS A 19 -5.40 17.10 4.48
CA CYS A 19 -5.12 17.40 5.88
C CYS A 19 -4.85 18.90 6.03
N THR A 20 -5.13 19.42 7.21
CA THR A 20 -4.91 20.84 7.54
C THR A 20 -3.73 21.01 8.49
N ASP A 21 -3.58 20.07 9.42
CA ASP A 21 -2.58 20.08 10.50
C ASP A 21 -1.94 18.69 10.70
N ILE A 22 -0.80 18.67 11.41
CA ILE A 22 0.03 17.47 11.67
C ILE A 22 -0.74 16.35 12.42
N GLY A 23 -1.75 16.72 13.23
CA GLY A 23 -2.56 15.78 13.98
C GLY A 23 -3.72 15.15 13.21
N ASP A 24 -3.91 15.50 11.94
CA ASP A 24 -5.06 15.05 11.15
C ASP A 24 -4.85 13.65 10.54
N CYS A 25 -3.63 13.10 10.52
CA CYS A 25 -3.30 11.86 9.80
C CYS A 25 -3.34 10.59 10.66
N VAL A 26 -3.61 9.44 10.02
CA VAL A 26 -4.07 8.19 10.71
C VAL A 26 -3.09 7.48 11.62
N THR A 27 -1.83 7.83 11.79
CA THR A 27 -0.94 7.14 12.74
C THR A 27 0.27 8.03 13.01
N SER A 28 1.12 7.64 13.96
CA SER A 28 2.41 8.31 14.19
C SER A 28 3.42 8.16 13.04
N ALA A 29 3.16 7.33 12.02
CA ALA A 29 4.03 7.18 10.86
C ALA A 29 3.66 8.12 9.69
N ASP A 30 2.53 8.81 9.82
CA ASP A 30 1.95 9.68 8.79
C ASP A 30 2.16 11.15 9.17
N GLU A 31 2.44 12.00 8.18
CA GLU A 31 2.43 13.44 8.39
C GLU A 31 1.62 14.15 7.30
N CYS A 32 1.10 15.32 7.66
CA CYS A 32 0.50 16.20 6.70
C CYS A 32 1.59 16.84 5.83
N THR A 33 1.55 16.57 4.53
CA THR A 33 2.53 17.12 3.59
C THR A 33 2.46 18.65 3.56
N THR A 34 3.61 19.27 3.28
CA THR A 34 3.70 20.73 3.10
C THR A 34 3.38 21.15 1.66
N ALA A 35 3.19 20.20 0.74
CA ALA A 35 2.79 20.44 -0.63
C ALA A 35 1.33 20.92 -0.73
N THR A 36 0.96 21.63 -1.80
CA THR A 36 -0.43 22.05 -2.05
C THR A 36 -0.99 21.25 -3.25
N PRO A 37 -2.10 20.51 -3.10
CA PRO A 37 -2.91 20.35 -1.88
C PRO A 37 -2.19 19.55 -0.80
N LYS A 38 -2.40 19.94 0.47
CA LYS A 38 -1.87 19.23 1.64
C LYS A 38 -2.61 17.92 1.80
N VAL A 39 -1.87 16.82 1.83
CA VAL A 39 -2.39 15.47 2.03
C VAL A 39 -1.57 14.67 3.03
N CYS A 40 -2.17 13.70 3.70
CA CYS A 40 -1.46 12.76 4.56
C CYS A 40 -0.56 11.84 3.74
N ALA A 41 0.70 11.70 4.14
CA ALA A 41 1.66 10.80 3.51
C ALA A 41 2.55 10.12 4.55
N CYS A 42 3.04 8.92 4.21
CA CYS A 42 4.04 8.23 5.03
C CYS A 42 5.32 9.06 5.13
N THR A 43 5.86 9.19 6.34
CA THR A 43 7.15 9.84 6.55
C THR A 43 8.27 8.84 6.69
N GLY A 44 9.39 9.14 6.03
CA GLY A 44 10.58 8.31 6.03
C GLY A 44 10.87 7.68 4.67
N THR A 45 12.15 7.48 4.41
CA THR A 45 12.65 6.92 3.14
C THR A 45 12.36 5.43 2.98
N ASN A 46 12.06 4.76 4.10
CA ASN A 46 12.00 3.31 4.28
C ASN A 46 10.55 2.78 4.22
N VAL A 47 9.56 3.67 4.24
CA VAL A 47 8.15 3.30 4.30
C VAL A 47 7.39 3.78 3.07
N THR A 48 6.37 3.03 2.70
CA THR A 48 5.47 3.33 1.59
C THR A 48 4.05 2.98 2.00
N THR A 49 3.10 3.61 1.34
CA THR A 49 1.68 3.33 1.54
C THR A 49 1.34 1.96 0.96
N ASP A 50 0.68 1.12 1.74
CA ASP A 50 0.14 -0.15 1.27
C ASP A 50 -1.24 0.05 0.61
N ASP A 51 -1.90 -1.05 0.22
CA ASP A 51 -3.24 -0.99 -0.40
C ASP A 51 -4.34 -0.63 0.62
N ASN A 52 -4.10 -0.80 1.92
CA ASN A 52 -5.04 -0.44 2.98
C ASN A 52 -4.90 1.01 3.45
N SER A 53 -4.04 1.81 2.78
CA SER A 53 -3.69 3.18 3.18
C SER A 53 -2.95 3.25 4.52
N ASP A 54 -2.21 2.20 4.86
CA ASP A 54 -1.30 2.16 6.01
C ASP A 54 0.15 2.35 5.55
N CYS A 55 1.01 2.85 6.43
CA CYS A 55 2.45 2.91 6.17
C CYS A 55 3.13 1.61 6.54
N LYS A 56 3.79 1.01 5.55
CA LYS A 56 4.52 -0.24 5.65
C LYS A 56 5.90 -0.11 5.06
N LYS A 57 6.82 -1.00 5.43
CA LYS A 57 8.19 -1.01 4.93
C LYS A 57 8.24 -1.34 3.43
N LYS A 58 9.11 -0.62 2.73
CA LYS A 58 9.38 -0.82 1.30
C LYS A 58 10.07 -2.14 1.03
N ALA A 59 9.97 -2.64 -0.20
CA ALA A 59 10.80 -3.74 -0.64
C ALA A 59 12.30 -3.39 -0.55
N GLY A 60 13.07 -4.26 0.09
CA GLY A 60 14.50 -4.09 0.41
C GLY A 60 14.78 -3.59 1.83
N GLU A 61 13.76 -3.18 2.58
CA GLU A 61 13.90 -2.73 3.97
C GLU A 61 13.84 -3.87 4.96
N THR A 62 14.51 -3.73 6.10
CA THR A 62 14.63 -4.79 7.09
C THR A 62 13.30 -5.09 7.79
N CYS A 63 12.95 -6.36 7.86
CA CYS A 63 11.70 -6.83 8.41
C CYS A 63 11.94 -7.95 9.44
N THR A 64 11.03 -8.04 10.40
CA THR A 64 10.99 -9.11 11.40
C THR A 64 9.70 -9.93 11.29
N ALA A 65 8.64 -9.33 10.74
CA ALA A 65 7.36 -9.96 10.50
C ALA A 65 6.81 -9.55 9.13
N ALA A 66 6.04 -10.44 8.49
CA ALA A 66 5.43 -10.16 7.20
C ALA A 66 4.47 -8.95 7.24
N ALA A 67 3.81 -8.71 8.37
CA ALA A 67 2.89 -7.58 8.57
C ALA A 67 3.56 -6.20 8.53
N GLU A 68 4.89 -6.13 8.60
CA GLU A 68 5.67 -4.90 8.50
C GLU A 68 5.84 -4.44 7.05
N CYS A 69 5.75 -5.36 6.09
CA CYS A 69 6.04 -5.09 4.68
C CYS A 69 4.79 -4.61 3.95
N ALA A 70 5.00 -3.77 2.91
CA ALA A 70 3.91 -3.26 2.09
C ALA A 70 3.16 -4.36 1.34
N SER A 71 1.96 -4.05 0.84
CA SER A 71 1.17 -5.01 0.08
C SER A 71 1.97 -5.63 -1.07
N ASN A 72 1.72 -6.93 -1.30
CA ASN A 72 2.43 -7.75 -2.27
C ASN A 72 3.93 -7.93 -1.98
N ALA A 73 4.39 -7.55 -0.79
CA ALA A 73 5.67 -7.97 -0.24
C ALA A 73 5.47 -9.02 0.86
N GLU A 74 6.54 -9.74 1.17
CA GLU A 74 6.64 -10.71 2.25
C GLU A 74 7.96 -10.53 2.99
N CYS A 75 8.00 -10.95 4.24
CA CYS A 75 9.24 -11.05 5.00
C CYS A 75 9.66 -12.53 4.99
N PRO A 76 10.75 -12.91 4.28
CA PRO A 76 11.16 -14.30 4.19
C PRO A 76 11.59 -14.83 5.57
N THR A 77 11.43 -16.12 5.82
CA THR A 77 11.94 -16.76 7.04
C THR A 77 13.37 -17.24 6.84
N GLY A 78 14.30 -16.82 7.71
CA GLY A 78 15.68 -17.26 7.64
C GLY A 78 16.52 -16.73 8.80
N ASN A 79 17.78 -17.16 8.85
CA ASN A 79 18.75 -16.69 9.86
C ASN A 79 19.50 -15.47 9.31
N GLY A 80 19.43 -14.35 10.02
CA GLY A 80 20.12 -13.10 9.66
C GLY A 80 19.18 -11.91 9.49
N THR A 81 19.66 -10.86 8.84
CA THR A 81 18.87 -9.65 8.56
C THR A 81 17.93 -9.92 7.39
N LEU A 82 16.65 -10.10 7.70
CA LEU A 82 15.59 -10.33 6.71
C LEU A 82 15.14 -8.98 6.13
N THR A 83 14.80 -8.96 4.85
CA THR A 83 14.29 -7.76 4.17
C THR A 83 13.00 -8.05 3.44
N CYS A 84 12.12 -7.05 3.33
CA CYS A 84 10.87 -7.17 2.61
C CYS A 84 11.16 -7.47 1.14
N THR A 85 10.70 -8.61 0.64
CA THR A 85 10.85 -9.01 -0.76
C THR A 85 9.49 -9.04 -1.43
N CYS A 86 9.41 -8.63 -2.70
CA CYS A 86 8.15 -8.76 -3.44
C CYS A 86 7.81 -10.25 -3.62
N LYS A 87 6.52 -10.57 -3.44
CA LYS A 87 5.99 -11.90 -3.68
C LYS A 87 6.19 -12.30 -5.14
N SER A 88 6.19 -13.60 -5.41
CA SER A 88 6.28 -14.13 -6.78
C SER A 88 5.24 -13.49 -7.71
N GLY A 89 5.68 -13.03 -8.89
CA GLY A 89 4.84 -12.32 -9.86
C GLY A 89 4.74 -10.80 -9.67
N PHE A 90 5.37 -10.23 -8.64
CA PHE A 90 5.44 -8.79 -8.40
C PHE A 90 6.87 -8.27 -8.47
N THR A 91 7.03 -7.06 -9.00
CA THR A 91 8.33 -6.40 -9.14
C THR A 91 8.41 -5.15 -8.25
N LYS A 92 9.59 -4.92 -7.65
CA LYS A 92 9.85 -3.69 -6.89
C LYS A 92 9.85 -2.48 -7.82
N GLN A 93 8.99 -1.53 -7.53
CA GLN A 93 8.93 -0.24 -8.21
C GLN A 93 9.90 0.77 -7.58
N THR A 94 10.16 1.87 -8.29
CA THR A 94 10.97 3.00 -7.79
C THR A 94 10.40 3.59 -6.49
N SER A 95 9.08 3.52 -6.30
CA SER A 95 8.40 3.95 -5.07
C SER A 95 8.62 3.01 -3.87
N GLY A 96 9.23 1.84 -4.09
CA GLY A 96 9.41 0.80 -3.08
C GLY A 96 8.19 -0.11 -2.87
N LYS A 97 7.11 0.10 -3.63
CA LYS A 97 5.95 -0.79 -3.67
C LYS A 97 6.21 -2.00 -4.56
N CYS A 98 5.51 -3.10 -4.29
CA CYS A 98 5.51 -4.29 -5.14
C CYS A 98 4.32 -4.24 -6.09
N SER A 99 4.59 -4.08 -7.38
CA SER A 99 3.57 -4.04 -8.43
C SER A 99 3.79 -5.19 -9.39
N GLY A 100 2.78 -6.01 -9.59
CA GLY A 100 2.77 -7.06 -10.58
C GLY A 100 1.99 -6.60 -11.79
N ALA A 101 2.32 -7.14 -12.96
CA ALA A 101 1.32 -7.21 -14.01
C ALA A 101 0.24 -8.17 -13.50
N ALA A 102 -0.84 -7.64 -12.92
CA ALA A 102 -2.08 -8.40 -12.84
C ALA A 102 -2.28 -8.96 -14.24
N SER A 103 -2.28 -10.28 -14.37
CA SER A 103 -2.43 -10.97 -15.65
C SER A 103 -3.87 -10.81 -16.12
N ILE A 104 -4.32 -9.58 -16.39
CA ILE A 104 -5.66 -9.27 -16.88
C ILE A 104 -5.80 -9.64 -18.37
N THR A 105 -4.69 -9.99 -19.03
CA THR A 105 -4.68 -10.41 -20.43
C THR A 105 -5.29 -11.79 -20.67
N ALA A 106 -5.37 -12.65 -19.64
CA ALA A 106 -5.94 -13.98 -19.81
C ALA A 106 -7.47 -13.98 -19.99
N SER A 107 -8.19 -13.00 -19.43
CA SER A 107 -9.67 -12.98 -19.53
C SER A 107 -10.18 -12.33 -20.82
N LEU A 108 -9.48 -11.33 -21.37
CA LEU A 108 -9.94 -10.65 -22.60
C LEU A 108 -9.63 -11.44 -23.88
N LEU A 109 -8.49 -12.16 -23.93
CA LEU A 109 -8.14 -13.03 -25.05
C LEU A 109 -9.02 -14.29 -25.14
N VAL A 110 -9.46 -14.84 -23.99
CA VAL A 110 -10.37 -16.01 -23.96
C VAL A 110 -11.78 -15.64 -24.43
N MET A 111 -12.27 -14.44 -24.09
CA MET A 111 -13.59 -13.96 -24.53
C MET A 111 -13.66 -13.75 -26.06
N LEU A 112 -12.58 -13.25 -26.68
CA LEU A 112 -12.49 -13.10 -28.13
C LEU A 112 -12.48 -14.45 -28.86
N ALA A 113 -11.83 -15.46 -28.29
CA ALA A 113 -11.80 -16.80 -28.87
C ALA A 113 -13.17 -17.51 -28.88
N VAL A 114 -14.01 -17.31 -27.86
CA VAL A 114 -15.37 -17.90 -27.77
C VAL A 114 -16.36 -17.25 -28.75
N LEU A 115 -16.21 -15.95 -29.03
CA LEU A 115 -17.05 -15.24 -30.00
C LEU A 115 -16.73 -15.59 -31.45
N VAL A 116 -15.46 -15.86 -31.76
CA VAL A 116 -15.02 -16.21 -33.12
C VAL A 116 -15.43 -17.64 -33.51
N THR A 117 -15.49 -18.58 -32.57
CA THR A 117 -15.94 -19.95 -32.85
C THR A 117 -17.46 -20.07 -32.97
N SER A 118 -18.23 -19.19 -32.33
CA SER A 118 -19.71 -19.19 -32.37
C SER A 118 -20.30 -18.57 -33.65
N ARG A 119 -19.47 -17.97 -34.51
CA ARG A 119 -19.87 -17.32 -35.78
C ARG A 119 -19.47 -18.13 -37.01
N LEU A 120 -18.84 -19.30 -36.83
CA LEU A 120 -18.31 -20.14 -37.91
C LEU A 120 -18.97 -21.54 -38.00
N VAL A 121 -20.10 -21.74 -37.32
CA VAL A 121 -20.99 -22.91 -37.48
C VAL A 121 -22.36 -22.43 -37.93
#